data_AF-A0A2G6H2R9-F1
#
_entry.id   AF-A0A2G6H2R9-F1
#
_cell.length_a   1.000
_cell.length_b   1.000
_cell.length_c   1.000
_cell.angle_alpha   90.00
_cell.angle_beta   90.00
_cell.angle_gamma   90.00
#
_symmetry.space_group_name_H-M   'P 1'
#
loop_
_entity.id
_entity.type
_entity.pdbx_description
1 polymer ?
#
loop_
_entity_poly.entity_id
_entity_poly.type
_entity_poly.pdbx_seq_one_letter_code
_entity_poly.pdbx_strand_id
1 'polypeptide(L)'
;MYQGFSQKQNFPDLLPALYQHKKQLRKVIDEIMEMAIHYAVEQVQAGIQAFELFDTHVGVVPLEVYKELFLPAVQKVTNAVRSTGVPVIYFPMGIGSGISLMNHDIADCISIDWQTSLFDVRKYTDKETIHLEFQPYLEFGRKEHKWIINLGHGMLPEIPMENAQYLVELIKNSDWQR
;
A
#
# COMPACT_ATOMS: atom_id res chain seq x y z
N MET A 1 -3.11 25.86 -10.55
CA MET A 1 -3.58 24.51 -10.18
C MET A 1 -2.43 23.56 -10.46
N TYR A 2 -1.87 22.90 -9.44
CA TYR A 2 -0.57 22.23 -9.59
C TYR A 2 -0.57 20.99 -10.48
N GLN A 3 -1.70 20.27 -10.66
CA GLN A 3 -1.90 19.26 -11.74
C GLN A 3 -3.25 18.50 -11.71
N GLY A 4 -4.35 19.10 -11.21
CA GLY A 4 -5.61 18.38 -10.94
C GLY A 4 -6.28 17.64 -12.11
N PHE A 5 -5.94 17.95 -13.36
CA PHE A 5 -6.46 17.27 -14.58
C PHE A 5 -5.37 16.56 -15.40
N SER A 6 -4.17 16.40 -14.84
CA SER A 6 -3.03 15.83 -15.56
C SER A 6 -3.13 14.31 -15.66
N GLN A 7 -2.86 13.77 -16.84
CA GLN A 7 -2.68 12.33 -17.06
C GLN A 7 -1.22 11.88 -16.89
N LYS A 8 -0.29 12.82 -16.62
CA LYS A 8 1.13 12.53 -16.43
C LYS A 8 1.36 11.98 -15.02
N GLN A 9 1.75 10.71 -14.94
CA GLN A 9 1.98 10.00 -13.67
C GLN A 9 3.26 10.44 -12.92
N ASN A 10 4.15 11.21 -13.56
CA ASN A 10 5.41 11.68 -12.97
C ASN A 10 5.35 13.09 -12.36
N PHE A 11 4.16 13.69 -12.34
CA PHE A 11 3.85 14.99 -11.73
C PHE A 11 4.89 16.13 -11.89
N PRO A 12 5.26 16.53 -13.12
CA PRO A 12 6.39 17.43 -13.36
C PRO A 12 6.24 18.86 -12.80
N ASP A 13 5.02 19.33 -12.53
CA ASP A 13 4.76 20.67 -11.98
C ASP A 13 4.62 20.63 -10.45
N LEU A 14 4.13 19.51 -9.90
CA LEU A 14 4.01 19.32 -8.45
C LEU A 14 5.38 19.12 -7.80
N LEU A 15 6.26 18.31 -8.40
CA LEU A 15 7.55 17.98 -7.80
C LEU A 15 8.41 19.22 -7.47
N PRO A 16 8.62 20.18 -8.39
CA PRO A 16 9.32 21.43 -8.05
C PRO A 16 8.57 22.26 -7.00
N ALA A 17 7.23 22.30 -7.08
CA ALA A 17 6.40 23.07 -6.17
C ALA A 17 6.49 22.56 -4.72
N LEU A 18 6.69 21.25 -4.49
CA LEU A 18 6.91 20.68 -3.15
C LEU A 18 8.11 21.30 -2.43
N TYR A 19 9.11 21.78 -3.19
CA TYR A 19 10.27 22.51 -2.65
C TYR A 19 10.01 24.01 -2.54
N GLN A 20 9.39 24.62 -3.55
CA GLN A 20 9.25 26.08 -3.66
C GLN A 20 8.09 26.66 -2.83
N HIS A 21 7.01 25.88 -2.64
CA HIS A 21 5.74 26.33 -2.07
C HIS A 21 5.29 25.44 -0.91
N LYS A 22 6.25 24.90 -0.18
CA LYS A 22 6.07 23.90 0.88
C LYS A 22 5.02 24.28 1.92
N LYS A 23 5.00 25.53 2.39
CA LYS A 23 4.03 26.00 3.40
C LYS A 23 2.61 26.05 2.84
N GLN A 24 2.43 26.50 1.60
CA GLN A 24 1.13 26.55 0.94
C GLN A 24 0.62 25.14 0.66
N LEU A 25 1.47 24.27 0.10
CA LEU A 25 1.11 22.90 -0.23
C LEU A 25 0.78 22.08 1.03
N ARG A 26 1.47 22.32 2.15
CA ARG A 26 1.11 21.67 3.42
C ARG A 26 -0.33 21.92 3.82
N LYS A 27 -0.81 23.16 3.68
CA LYS A 27 -2.23 23.48 3.94
C LYS A 27 -3.16 22.70 3.03
N VAL A 28 -2.84 22.59 1.74
CA VAL A 28 -3.65 21.84 0.78
C VAL A 28 -3.65 20.34 1.14
N ILE A 29 -2.50 19.79 1.51
CA ILE A 29 -2.39 18.40 1.96
C ILE A 29 -3.23 18.16 3.21
N ASP A 30 -3.13 19.06 4.21
CA ASP A 30 -3.92 18.96 5.43
C ASP A 30 -5.43 18.98 5.13
N GLU A 31 -5.93 19.91 4.31
CA GLU A 31 -7.36 19.97 3.95
C GLU A 31 -7.84 18.71 3.21
N ILE A 32 -7.05 18.17 2.29
CA ILE A 32 -7.37 16.91 1.60
C ILE A 32 -7.43 15.75 2.61
N MET A 33 -6.52 15.73 3.58
CA MET A 33 -6.43 14.65 4.56
C MET A 33 -7.52 14.73 5.61
N GLU A 34 -7.99 15.93 5.99
CA GLU A 34 -9.19 16.09 6.81
C GLU A 34 -10.43 15.52 6.10
N MET A 35 -10.56 15.75 4.78
CA MET A 35 -11.62 15.12 3.99
C MET A 35 -11.47 13.59 3.94
N ALA A 36 -10.23 13.09 3.81
CA ALA A 36 -9.95 11.65 3.82
C ALA A 36 -10.29 11.00 5.17
N ILE A 37 -10.01 11.68 6.29
CA ILE A 37 -10.41 11.24 7.64
C ILE A 37 -11.92 11.11 7.72
N HIS A 38 -12.66 12.15 7.33
CA HIS A 38 -14.12 12.11 7.34
C HIS A 38 -14.64 10.94 6.50
N TYR A 39 -14.13 10.78 5.28
CA TYR A 39 -14.52 9.68 4.39
C TYR A 39 -14.22 8.29 4.98
N ALA A 40 -13.07 8.11 5.63
CA ALA A 40 -12.69 6.85 6.23
C ALA A 40 -13.52 6.51 7.48
N VAL A 41 -13.77 7.49 8.35
CA VAL A 41 -14.60 7.31 9.55
C VAL A 41 -16.05 7.01 9.18
N GLU A 42 -16.61 7.65 8.16
CA GLU A 42 -17.97 7.33 7.69
C GLU A 42 -18.07 5.90 7.13
N GLN A 43 -17.02 5.38 6.48
CA GLN A 43 -17.00 3.97 6.09
C GLN A 43 -16.99 3.04 7.31
N VAL A 44 -16.27 3.41 8.38
CA VAL A 44 -16.35 2.68 9.65
C VAL A 44 -17.77 2.67 10.21
N GLN A 45 -18.46 3.82 10.22
CA GLN A 45 -19.86 3.88 10.65
C GLN A 45 -20.79 3.04 9.77
N ALA A 46 -20.46 2.91 8.48
CA ALA A 46 -21.16 2.01 7.56
C ALA A 46 -20.84 0.51 7.77
N GLY A 47 -19.88 0.18 8.65
CA GLY A 47 -19.64 -1.19 9.12
C GLY A 47 -18.43 -1.91 8.52
N ILE A 48 -17.46 -1.20 7.94
CA ILE A 48 -16.20 -1.86 7.51
C ILE A 48 -15.45 -2.45 8.72
N GLN A 49 -14.81 -3.59 8.51
CA GLN A 49 -14.07 -4.31 9.56
C GLN A 49 -12.55 -4.12 9.46
N ALA A 50 -12.08 -3.54 8.36
CA ALA A 50 -10.70 -3.12 8.12
C ALA A 50 -10.72 -1.97 7.10
N PHE A 51 -9.74 -1.08 7.20
CA PHE A 51 -9.57 0.03 6.26
C PHE A 51 -8.18 -0.06 5.60
N GLU A 52 -8.11 0.11 4.29
CA GLU A 52 -6.83 0.18 3.57
C GLU A 52 -6.64 1.57 2.96
N LEU A 53 -5.56 2.25 3.35
CA LEU A 53 -5.14 3.52 2.76
C LEU A 53 -4.16 3.27 1.62
N PHE A 54 -4.60 3.57 0.40
CA PHE A 54 -3.80 3.47 -0.81
C PHE A 54 -3.04 4.77 -1.06
N ASP A 55 -1.71 4.72 -1.04
CA ASP A 55 -0.86 5.78 -1.57
C ASP A 55 -0.07 5.24 -2.76
N THR A 56 -0.68 5.35 -3.93
CA THR A 56 -0.16 4.78 -5.18
C THR A 56 0.94 5.62 -5.83
N HIS A 57 1.30 6.77 -5.25
CA HIS A 57 2.27 7.69 -5.87
C HIS A 57 3.44 8.05 -4.95
N VAL A 58 3.59 7.37 -3.80
CA VAL A 58 4.74 7.56 -2.90
C VAL A 58 6.07 7.51 -3.66
N GLY A 59 6.25 6.51 -4.52
CA GLY A 59 7.49 6.32 -5.27
C GLY A 59 7.86 7.44 -6.25
N VAL A 60 6.96 8.38 -6.53
CA VAL A 60 7.25 9.55 -7.37
C VAL A 60 7.88 10.69 -6.57
N VAL A 61 7.65 10.74 -5.26
CA VAL A 61 8.11 11.81 -4.38
C VAL A 61 9.45 11.42 -3.73
N PRO A 62 10.48 12.27 -3.76
CA PRO A 62 11.72 12.03 -3.02
C PRO A 62 11.46 11.80 -1.53
N LEU A 63 12.08 10.76 -0.97
CA LEU A 63 11.77 10.24 0.37
C LEU A 63 11.78 11.32 1.48
N GLU A 64 12.76 12.21 1.48
CA GLU A 64 12.86 13.28 2.48
C GLU A 64 11.69 14.27 2.42
N VAL A 65 11.21 14.56 1.21
CA VAL A 65 10.03 15.41 1.00
C VAL A 65 8.77 14.67 1.44
N TYR A 66 8.68 13.38 1.10
CA TYR A 66 7.56 12.52 1.49
C TYR A 66 7.41 12.47 3.02
N LYS A 67 8.52 12.19 3.71
CA LYS A 67 8.62 12.11 5.16
C LYS A 67 8.20 13.41 5.84
N GLU A 68 8.51 14.56 5.25
CA GLU A 68 8.19 15.85 5.85
C GLU A 68 6.76 16.31 5.61
N LEU A 69 6.21 16.05 4.41
CA LEU A 69 4.95 16.63 3.96
C LEU A 69 3.76 15.68 4.02
N PHE A 70 3.98 14.39 3.73
CA PHE A 70 2.90 13.43 3.51
C PHE A 70 2.80 12.43 4.65
N LEU A 71 3.93 11.88 5.13
CA LEU A 71 3.93 10.88 6.19
C LEU A 71 3.19 11.32 7.48
N PRO A 72 3.33 12.56 7.98
CA PRO A 72 2.55 13.01 9.13
C PRO A 72 1.04 13.07 8.85
N ALA A 73 0.67 13.38 7.60
CA ALA A 73 -0.73 13.47 7.19
C ALA A 73 -1.35 12.07 7.03
N VAL A 74 -0.60 11.12 6.45
CA VAL A 74 -0.94 9.69 6.46
C VAL A 74 -1.18 9.20 7.88
N GLN A 75 -0.27 9.51 8.80
CA GLN A 75 -0.40 9.10 10.20
C GLN A 75 -1.65 9.67 10.88
N LYS A 76 -2.08 10.89 10.55
CA LYS A 76 -3.36 11.43 11.04
C LYS A 76 -4.55 10.59 10.57
N VAL A 77 -4.60 10.24 9.28
CA VAL A 77 -5.68 9.43 8.70
C VAL A 77 -5.72 8.05 9.35
N THR A 78 -4.58 7.36 9.41
CA THR A 78 -4.52 6.01 9.97
C THR A 78 -4.88 6.01 11.45
N ASN A 79 -4.39 6.96 12.25
CA ASN A 79 -4.74 7.06 13.66
C ASN A 79 -6.21 7.39 13.90
N ALA A 80 -6.81 8.26 13.08
CA ALA A 80 -8.23 8.57 13.19
C ALA A 80 -9.09 7.31 13.00
N VAL A 81 -8.79 6.47 12.01
CA VAL A 81 -9.49 5.21 11.81
C VAL A 81 -9.18 4.20 12.92
N ARG A 82 -7.91 4.03 13.31
CA ARG A 82 -7.54 3.10 14.39
C ARG A 82 -8.19 3.44 15.73
N SER A 83 -8.44 4.73 16.00
CA SER A 83 -9.13 5.19 17.20
C SER A 83 -10.58 4.68 17.31
N THR A 84 -11.19 4.24 16.19
CA THR A 84 -12.52 3.62 16.17
C THR A 84 -12.47 2.11 16.46
N GLY A 85 -11.28 1.54 16.63
CA GLY A 85 -11.07 0.10 16.81
C GLY A 85 -10.99 -0.70 15.51
N VAL A 86 -11.08 -0.07 14.34
CA VAL A 86 -10.92 -0.74 13.04
C VAL A 86 -9.44 -0.78 12.66
N PRO A 87 -8.87 -1.97 12.37
CA PRO A 87 -7.47 -2.09 11.95
C PRO A 87 -7.22 -1.41 10.61
N VAL A 88 -6.05 -0.82 10.47
CA VAL A 88 -5.64 -0.11 9.25
C VAL A 88 -4.49 -0.83 8.55
N ILE A 89 -4.65 -1.01 7.24
CA ILE A 89 -3.62 -1.43 6.30
C ILE A 89 -3.15 -0.18 5.53
N TYR A 90 -1.85 -0.01 5.36
CA TYR A 90 -1.29 1.07 4.55
C TYR A 90 -0.48 0.52 3.39
N PHE A 91 -0.78 0.98 2.17
CA PHE A 91 -0.09 0.57 0.94
C PHE A 91 0.68 1.75 0.32
N PRO A 92 1.96 1.95 0.67
CA PRO A 92 2.83 2.96 0.08
C PRO A 92 3.56 2.46 -1.17
N MET A 93 2.91 2.52 -2.33
CA MET A 93 3.48 1.97 -3.56
C MET A 93 4.76 2.69 -4.00
N GLY A 94 5.82 1.92 -4.21
CA GLY A 94 7.12 2.38 -4.68
C GLY A 94 7.95 3.08 -3.62
N ILE A 95 7.66 2.90 -2.32
CA ILE A 95 8.38 3.60 -1.24
C ILE A 95 9.88 3.24 -1.14
N GLY A 96 10.29 2.11 -1.72
CA GLY A 96 11.69 1.67 -1.76
C GLY A 96 12.30 1.58 -0.37
N SER A 97 13.48 2.19 -0.16
CA SER A 97 14.18 2.19 1.13
C SER A 97 13.40 2.89 2.26
N GLY A 98 12.40 3.71 1.92
CA GLY A 98 11.50 4.33 2.89
C GLY A 98 10.62 3.33 3.63
N ILE A 99 10.58 2.05 3.21
CA ILE A 99 9.92 0.97 3.95
C ILE A 99 10.41 0.88 5.40
N SER A 100 11.65 1.28 5.67
CA SER A 100 12.24 1.35 7.02
C SER A 100 11.55 2.35 7.96
N LEU A 101 10.77 3.28 7.42
CA LEU A 101 9.96 4.23 8.19
C LEU A 101 8.61 3.62 8.62
N MET A 102 8.21 2.49 8.04
CA MET A 102 6.92 1.88 8.32
C MET A 102 7.00 1.07 9.62
N ASN A 103 6.09 1.36 10.55
CA ASN A 103 6.01 0.70 11.85
C ASN A 103 4.57 0.78 12.40
N HIS A 104 4.36 0.28 13.62
CA HIS A 104 3.04 0.25 14.27
C HIS A 104 2.44 1.62 14.61
N ASP A 105 3.24 2.69 14.58
CA ASP A 105 2.74 4.05 14.72
C ASP A 105 2.14 4.57 13.40
N ILE A 106 2.43 3.93 12.27
CA ILE A 106 1.88 4.27 10.96
C ILE A 106 0.60 3.47 10.68
N ALA A 107 0.62 2.14 10.82
CA ALA A 107 -0.55 1.30 10.59
C ALA A 107 -0.42 -0.06 11.30
N ASP A 108 -1.51 -0.84 11.36
CA ASP A 108 -1.50 -2.18 11.96
C ASP A 108 -0.87 -3.22 11.00
N CYS A 109 -0.99 -2.99 9.70
CA CYS A 109 -0.37 -3.79 8.65
C CYS A 109 0.17 -2.89 7.53
N ILE A 110 1.30 -3.28 6.96
CA ILE A 110 1.91 -2.62 5.81
C ILE A 110 1.77 -3.54 4.61
N SER A 111 1.02 -3.08 3.61
CA SER A 111 0.93 -3.73 2.31
C SER A 111 2.13 -3.29 1.46
N ILE A 112 2.79 -4.23 0.79
CA ILE A 112 4.03 -3.95 0.05
C ILE A 112 3.88 -4.33 -1.42
N ASP A 113 4.52 -3.55 -2.29
CA ASP A 113 4.61 -3.86 -3.70
C ASP A 113 5.80 -4.78 -4.03
N TRP A 114 5.89 -5.19 -5.29
CA TRP A 114 6.88 -6.15 -5.78
C TRP A 114 8.33 -5.66 -5.84
N GLN A 115 8.56 -4.36 -5.67
CA GLN A 115 9.89 -3.78 -5.55
C GLN A 115 10.42 -3.91 -4.12
N THR A 116 9.53 -4.20 -3.16
CA THR A 116 9.92 -4.59 -1.81
C THR A 116 10.03 -6.10 -1.79
N SER A 117 11.26 -6.59 -1.82
CA SER A 117 11.54 -8.03 -1.78
C SER A 117 10.95 -8.64 -0.49
N LEU A 118 10.14 -9.69 -0.62
CA LEU A 118 9.88 -10.62 0.49
C LEU A 118 11.02 -11.64 0.56
N PHE A 119 11.33 -12.23 -0.60
CA PHE A 119 12.63 -12.52 -1.22
C PHE A 119 12.33 -12.62 -2.74
N ASP A 120 13.24 -12.15 -3.61
CA ASP A 120 12.94 -11.83 -5.03
C ASP A 120 12.41 -13.02 -5.85
N VAL A 121 11.29 -12.84 -6.58
CA VAL A 121 11.13 -13.10 -8.04
C VAL A 121 9.79 -12.53 -8.54
N ARG A 122 9.82 -11.94 -9.75
CA ARG A 122 8.69 -11.87 -10.67
C ARG A 122 9.06 -12.54 -11.99
N LYS A 123 8.20 -13.44 -12.49
CA LYS A 123 7.96 -13.65 -13.94
C LYS A 123 6.52 -14.13 -14.17
N TYR A 124 5.94 -13.70 -15.27
CA TYR A 124 4.69 -14.25 -15.82
C TYR A 124 4.99 -15.60 -16.44
N THR A 125 4.42 -16.67 -15.91
CA THR A 125 4.71 -18.03 -16.39
C THR A 125 3.64 -19.02 -15.87
N ASP A 126 3.68 -20.24 -16.39
CA ASP A 126 2.70 -21.32 -16.22
C ASP A 126 2.50 -21.77 -14.76
N LYS A 127 1.52 -22.67 -14.56
CA LYS A 127 1.14 -23.21 -13.23
C LYS A 127 2.31 -23.86 -12.48
N GLU A 128 3.27 -24.45 -13.18
CA GLU A 128 4.43 -25.10 -12.59
C GLU A 128 5.37 -24.06 -12.00
N THR A 129 5.56 -22.94 -12.69
CA THR A 129 6.36 -21.85 -12.15
C THR A 129 5.66 -21.12 -11.01
N ILE A 130 4.33 -20.90 -11.09
CA ILE A 130 3.56 -20.35 -9.96
C ILE A 130 3.78 -21.20 -8.70
N HIS A 131 3.82 -22.52 -8.84
CA HIS A 131 4.08 -23.43 -7.73
C HIS A 131 5.50 -23.31 -7.16
N LEU A 132 6.52 -23.17 -8.00
CA LEU A 132 7.92 -23.01 -7.57
C LEU A 132 8.16 -21.68 -6.87
N GLU A 133 7.64 -20.58 -7.43
CA GLU A 133 7.77 -19.24 -6.85
C GLU A 133 7.00 -19.07 -5.54
N PHE A 134 6.01 -19.92 -5.30
CA PHE A 134 5.24 -19.92 -4.07
C PHE A 134 5.97 -20.60 -2.90
N GLN A 135 6.98 -21.44 -3.16
CA GLN A 135 7.69 -22.19 -2.11
C GLN A 135 8.36 -21.29 -1.03
N PRO A 136 9.06 -20.19 -1.38
CA PRO A 136 9.61 -19.28 -0.37
C PRO A 136 8.55 -18.67 0.55
N TYR A 137 7.34 -18.42 0.03
CA TYR A 137 6.23 -17.90 0.82
C TYR A 137 5.72 -18.92 1.83
N LEU A 138 5.76 -20.22 1.51
CA LEU A 138 5.43 -21.27 2.47
C LEU A 138 6.41 -21.32 3.64
N GLU A 139 7.71 -21.19 3.36
CA GLU A 139 8.71 -21.16 4.42
C GLU A 139 8.53 -19.92 5.32
N PHE A 140 8.31 -18.75 4.72
CA PHE A 140 7.97 -17.53 5.46
C PHE A 140 6.71 -17.74 6.31
N GLY A 141 5.63 -18.26 5.71
CA GLY A 141 4.34 -18.40 6.38
C GLY A 141 4.29 -19.50 7.47
N ARG A 142 5.27 -20.41 7.49
CA ARG A 142 5.48 -21.38 8.58
C ARG A 142 6.20 -20.75 9.77
N LYS A 143 7.11 -19.80 9.52
CA LYS A 143 7.91 -19.10 10.55
C LYS A 143 7.15 -17.91 11.15
N GLU A 144 6.44 -17.19 10.29
CA GLU A 144 5.69 -15.98 10.64
C GLU A 144 4.19 -16.23 10.57
N HIS A 145 3.43 -15.68 11.52
CA HIS A 145 1.98 -15.90 11.60
C HIS A 145 1.15 -14.63 11.38
N LYS A 146 1.80 -13.47 11.28
CA LYS A 146 1.16 -12.16 11.12
C LYS A 146 1.32 -11.64 9.70
N TRP A 147 0.58 -12.22 8.77
CA TRP A 147 0.62 -11.82 7.36
C TRP A 147 -0.72 -12.00 6.68
N ILE A 148 -0.92 -11.23 5.62
CA ILE A 148 -2.04 -11.36 4.68
C ILE A 148 -1.39 -11.51 3.31
N ILE A 149 -1.65 -12.61 2.61
CA ILE A 149 -1.17 -12.76 1.22
C ILE A 149 -2.04 -11.90 0.32
N ASN A 150 -1.41 -11.07 -0.49
CA ASN A 150 -2.05 -10.25 -1.50
C ASN A 150 -1.08 -10.04 -2.68
N LEU A 151 -1.59 -9.46 -3.77
CA LEU A 151 -0.76 -8.94 -4.85
C LEU A 151 -0.18 -7.58 -4.44
N GLY A 152 1.03 -7.27 -4.92
CA GLY A 152 1.63 -5.94 -4.75
C GLY A 152 1.04 -4.84 -5.65
N HIS A 153 -0.03 -5.14 -6.40
CA HIS A 153 -0.81 -4.22 -7.25
C HIS A 153 -2.21 -4.80 -7.49
N GLY A 154 -3.13 -3.97 -7.97
CA GLY A 154 -4.36 -4.45 -8.60
C GLY A 154 -4.07 -5.41 -9.78
N MET A 155 -4.89 -6.45 -9.89
CA MET A 155 -4.84 -7.42 -10.97
C MET A 155 -5.02 -6.72 -12.32
N LEU A 156 -4.20 -7.09 -13.31
CA LEU A 156 -4.35 -6.57 -14.67
C LEU A 156 -5.60 -7.20 -15.33
N PRO A 157 -6.41 -6.43 -16.08
CA PRO A 157 -7.63 -6.94 -16.72
C PRO A 157 -7.40 -8.15 -17.65
N GLU A 158 -6.19 -8.30 -18.18
CA GLU A 158 -5.83 -9.36 -19.13
C GLU A 158 -5.44 -10.69 -18.46
N ILE A 159 -5.32 -10.72 -17.12
CA ILE A 159 -4.97 -11.94 -16.39
C ILE A 159 -6.15 -12.93 -16.46
N PRO A 160 -5.94 -14.17 -16.96
CA PRO A 160 -7.01 -15.18 -16.99
C PRO A 160 -7.55 -15.48 -15.59
N MET A 161 -8.87 -15.53 -15.47
CA MET A 161 -9.56 -15.79 -14.20
C MET A 161 -9.12 -17.14 -13.58
N GLU A 162 -8.86 -18.14 -14.42
CA GLU A 162 -8.46 -19.47 -14.00
C GLU A 162 -7.10 -19.47 -13.28
N ASN A 163 -6.21 -18.56 -13.65
CA ASN A 163 -4.91 -18.42 -12.99
C ASN A 163 -5.05 -17.79 -11.60
N ALA A 164 -5.91 -16.77 -11.47
CA ALA A 164 -6.22 -16.17 -10.18
C ALA A 164 -6.90 -17.17 -9.24
N GLN A 165 -7.86 -17.95 -9.75
CA GLN A 165 -8.51 -19.02 -9.00
C GLN A 165 -7.51 -20.07 -8.53
N TYR A 166 -6.63 -20.53 -9.44
CA TYR A 166 -5.60 -21.51 -9.12
C TYR A 166 -4.65 -21.01 -8.01
N LEU A 167 -4.20 -19.75 -8.07
CA LEU A 167 -3.36 -19.18 -7.03
C LEU A 167 -4.08 -19.13 -5.67
N VAL A 168 -5.35 -18.72 -5.64
CA VAL A 168 -6.15 -18.69 -4.41
C VAL A 168 -6.35 -20.10 -3.84
N GLU A 169 -6.64 -21.09 -4.68
CA GLU A 169 -6.76 -22.48 -4.26
C GLU A 169 -5.44 -23.03 -3.73
N LEU A 170 -4.33 -22.75 -4.41
CA LEU A 170 -2.99 -23.12 -3.97
C LEU A 170 -2.69 -22.54 -2.57
N ILE A 171 -2.96 -21.25 -2.35
CA ILE A 171 -2.78 -20.60 -1.05
C ILE A 171 -3.63 -21.27 0.04
N LYS A 172 -4.91 -21.54 -0.23
CA LYS A 172 -5.84 -22.12 0.75
C LYS A 172 -5.52 -23.57 1.10
N ASN A 173 -5.08 -24.35 0.12
CA ASN A 173 -4.83 -25.79 0.28
C ASN A 173 -3.39 -26.11 0.72
N SER A 174 -2.53 -25.11 0.84
CA SER A 174 -1.16 -25.32 1.28
C SER A 174 -1.06 -25.61 2.77
N ASP A 175 -0.16 -26.54 3.12
CA ASP A 175 0.18 -26.81 4.52
C ASP A 175 1.14 -25.74 5.07
N TRP A 176 0.51 -24.76 5.71
CA TRP A 176 1.16 -23.66 6.42
C TRP A 176 1.76 -24.06 7.78
N GLN A 177 1.52 -25.29 8.26
CA GLN A 177 1.94 -25.76 9.58
C GLN A 177 1.56 -24.81 10.73
N ARG A 178 0.35 -24.26 10.67
CA ARG A 178 -0.21 -23.30 11.64
C ARG A 178 -1.63 -23.69 12.03
#